data_AF-A0A2S6SAC5-F1
#
_entry.id   AF-A0A2S6SAC5-F1
#
_cell.length_a   1.000
_cell.length_b   1.000
_cell.length_c   1.000
_cell.angle_alpha   90.00
_cell.angle_beta   90.00
_cell.angle_gamma   90.00
#
_symmetry.space_group_name_H-M   'P 1'
#
loop_
_entity.id
_entity.type
_entity.pdbx_description
1 polymer ?
#
loop_
_entity_poly.entity_id
_entity_poly.type
_entity_poly.pdbx_seq_one_letter_code
_entity_poly.pdbx_strand_id
1 'polypeptide(L)'
;MCGRYTLYSEKKIKSKFNVKIIKNFNISPRQDVLIINENFSSVFCKWGISSNWNGKKHTIINARHETVNSKKIFKDLKRCVFVADGYYEWIYRGNEKVPYYHFLKDEMLYFAGLYNQSECCIITQESNNYLSIIHNRQPYFIKEENIELWLKREEDNIDFRDILHFYPVSNQVNRIWENNANLIKGISLN
;
A
#
# COMPACT_ATOMS: atom_id res chain seq x y z
N MET A 1 -8.06 -4.91 3.76
CA MET A 1 -7.47 -4.85 2.40
C MET A 1 -6.93 -3.45 2.28
N CYS A 2 -5.65 -3.29 1.92
CA CYS A 2 -5.01 -1.99 1.91
C CYS A 2 -5.69 -1.01 0.94
N GLY A 3 -6.39 -0.02 1.48
CA GLY A 3 -7.19 0.94 0.72
C GLY A 3 -6.81 2.39 0.97
N ARG A 4 -5.91 2.65 1.92
CA ARG A 4 -5.34 3.98 2.16
C ARG A 4 -3.93 3.87 2.71
N TYR A 5 -3.07 4.80 2.33
CA TYR A 5 -1.73 4.88 2.89
C TYR A 5 -1.18 6.30 2.89
N THR A 6 0.07 6.45 3.30
CA THR A 6 0.73 7.74 3.50
C THR A 6 2.08 7.81 2.80
N LEU A 7 2.40 8.98 2.26
CA LEU A 7 3.71 9.32 1.72
C LEU A 7 3.95 10.82 1.95
N TYR A 8 4.67 11.15 3.02
CA TYR A 8 4.94 12.51 3.49
C TYR A 8 6.41 12.78 3.83
N SER A 9 7.29 11.78 3.87
CA SER A 9 8.72 11.96 4.16
C SER A 9 9.53 12.49 2.96
N GLU A 10 9.26 13.72 2.54
CA GLU A 10 9.86 14.36 1.34
C GLU A 10 11.39 14.24 1.27
N LYS A 11 12.08 14.53 2.38
CA LYS A 11 13.56 14.48 2.42
C LYS A 11 14.09 13.06 2.23
N LYS A 12 13.47 12.07 2.90
CA LYS A 12 13.84 10.66 2.81
C LYS A 12 13.60 10.13 1.40
N ILE A 13 12.46 10.47 0.80
CA ILE A 13 12.12 10.11 -0.58
C ILE A 13 13.06 10.76 -1.59
N LYS A 14 13.34 12.06 -1.45
CA LYS A 14 14.28 12.74 -2.35
C LYS A 14 15.69 12.14 -2.25
N SER A 15 16.13 11.79 -1.06
CA SER A 15 17.45 11.17 -0.83
C SER A 15 17.53 9.75 -1.40
N LYS A 16 16.52 8.91 -1.19
CA LYS A 16 16.55 7.49 -1.61
C LYS A 16 16.21 7.29 -3.08
N PHE A 17 15.26 8.06 -3.61
CA PHE A 17 14.65 7.81 -4.92
C PHE A 17 14.86 8.94 -5.93
N ASN A 18 15.59 9.98 -5.54
CA ASN A 18 15.87 11.18 -6.36
C ASN A 18 14.60 11.87 -6.92
N VAL A 19 13.43 11.64 -6.32
CA VAL A 19 12.14 12.18 -6.77
C VAL A 19 11.59 13.18 -5.75
N LYS A 20 10.91 14.22 -6.23
CA LYS A 20 10.14 15.12 -5.37
C LYS A 20 8.71 14.61 -5.29
N ILE A 21 8.11 14.67 -4.10
CA ILE A 21 6.72 14.28 -3.87
C ILE A 21 5.95 15.45 -3.27
N ILE A 22 4.63 15.38 -3.35
CA ILE A 22 3.73 16.21 -2.55
C ILE A 22 3.32 15.38 -1.34
N LYS A 23 3.46 15.95 -0.13
CA LYS A 23 3.04 15.26 1.10
C LYS A 23 1.57 14.84 1.03
N ASN A 24 1.33 13.58 1.31
CA ASN A 24 -0.02 13.05 1.39
C ASN A 24 -0.13 12.07 2.57
N PHE A 25 -0.85 12.50 3.61
CA PHE A 25 -1.19 11.74 4.80
C PHE A 25 -2.45 10.88 4.59
N ASN A 26 -3.04 10.90 3.39
CA ASN A 26 -4.29 10.23 3.13
C ASN A 26 -4.42 9.82 1.67
N ILE A 27 -3.47 9.05 1.14
CA ILE A 27 -3.53 8.56 -0.23
C ILE A 27 -4.69 7.58 -0.37
N SER A 28 -5.47 7.74 -1.42
CA SER A 28 -6.61 6.88 -1.75
C SER A 28 -6.56 6.41 -3.21
N PRO A 29 -7.27 5.33 -3.57
CA PRO A 29 -7.39 4.89 -4.95
C PRO A 29 -7.78 6.01 -5.93
N ARG A 30 -7.35 5.84 -7.18
CA ARG A 30 -7.49 6.74 -8.33
C ARG A 30 -6.59 7.98 -8.32
N GLN A 31 -5.82 8.19 -7.26
CA GLN A 31 -4.75 9.19 -7.23
C GLN A 31 -3.50 8.66 -7.94
N ASP A 32 -2.67 9.57 -8.44
CA ASP A 32 -1.34 9.22 -8.92
C ASP A 32 -0.41 9.01 -7.72
N VAL A 33 0.37 7.93 -7.78
CA VAL A 33 1.19 7.47 -6.67
C VAL A 33 2.59 7.11 -7.14
N LEU A 34 3.57 7.29 -6.25
CA LEU A 34 4.95 6.92 -6.52
C LEU A 34 5.11 5.39 -6.44
N ILE A 35 5.64 4.82 -7.53
CA ILE A 35 6.12 3.43 -7.56
C ILE A 35 7.58 3.40 -8.06
N ILE A 36 8.28 2.33 -7.71
CA ILE A 36 9.55 1.93 -8.34
C ILE A 36 9.24 0.83 -9.35
N ASN A 37 9.62 1.02 -10.61
CA ASN A 37 9.37 0.04 -11.68
C ASN A 37 10.54 -0.95 -11.86
N GLU A 38 10.40 -1.88 -12.81
CA GLU A 38 11.41 -2.91 -13.12
C GLU A 38 12.77 -2.35 -13.59
N ASN A 39 12.79 -1.09 -14.02
CA ASN A 39 14.01 -0.39 -14.42
C ASN A 39 14.60 0.44 -13.27
N PHE A 40 14.18 0.18 -12.03
CA PHE A 40 14.58 0.92 -10.81
C PHE A 40 14.30 2.43 -10.90
N SER A 41 13.36 2.83 -11.76
CA SER A 41 12.97 4.22 -11.95
C SER A 41 11.78 4.57 -11.07
N SER A 42 11.84 5.77 -10.48
CA SER A 42 10.70 6.39 -9.80
C SER A 42 9.70 6.90 -10.83
N VAL A 43 8.49 6.35 -10.83
CA VAL A 43 7.42 6.75 -11.75
C VAL A 43 6.11 7.00 -10.99
N PHE A 44 5.30 7.93 -11.49
CA PHE A 44 3.96 8.16 -10.97
C PHE A 44 2.95 7.40 -11.83
N CYS A 45 2.13 6.58 -11.19
CA CYS A 45 1.06 5.82 -11.84
C CYS A 45 -0.25 5.99 -11.09
N LYS A 46 -1.37 5.89 -11.79
CA LYS A 46 -2.70 5.91 -11.19
C LYS A 46 -2.93 4.64 -10.39
N TRP A 47 -3.26 4.78 -9.10
CA TRP A 47 -3.59 3.62 -8.28
C TRP A 47 -5.00 3.11 -8.57
N GLY A 48 -5.09 2.04 -9.36
CA GLY A 48 -6.33 1.38 -9.73
C GLY A 48 -6.31 1.00 -11.20
N ILE A 49 -6.16 -0.30 -11.49
CA ILE A 49 -6.12 -0.82 -12.85
C ILE A 49 -7.53 -0.90 -13.41
N SER A 50 -7.73 -0.31 -14.58
CA SER A 50 -9.00 -0.34 -15.28
C SER A 50 -9.26 -1.74 -15.84
N SER A 51 -10.40 -2.31 -15.50
CA SER A 51 -10.87 -3.60 -16.00
C SER A 51 -12.24 -3.43 -16.63
N ASN A 52 -12.48 -4.12 -17.75
CA ASN A 52 -13.82 -4.26 -18.31
C ASN A 52 -14.24 -5.73 -18.20
N TRP A 53 -15.28 -6.01 -17.42
CA TRP A 53 -15.84 -7.35 -17.27
C TRP A 53 -17.35 -7.29 -17.51
N ASN A 54 -17.84 -8.07 -18.48
CA ASN A 54 -19.26 -8.09 -18.89
C ASN A 54 -19.83 -6.68 -19.18
N GLY A 55 -19.04 -5.80 -19.80
CA GLY A 55 -19.45 -4.43 -20.13
C GLY A 55 -19.46 -3.46 -18.94
N LYS A 56 -19.06 -3.89 -17.74
CA LYS A 56 -18.94 -3.03 -16.55
C LYS A 56 -17.47 -2.67 -16.32
N LYS A 57 -17.21 -1.36 -16.17
CA LYS A 57 -15.89 -0.85 -15.78
C LYS A 57 -15.69 -1.07 -14.28
N HIS A 58 -14.60 -1.74 -13.93
CA HIS A 58 -14.15 -1.96 -12.58
C HIS A 58 -12.76 -1.34 -12.38
N THR A 59 -12.45 -0.92 -11.17
CA THR A 59 -11.12 -0.44 -10.78
C THR A 59 -10.51 -1.45 -9.82
N ILE A 60 -9.42 -2.08 -10.22
CA ILE A 60 -8.70 -3.06 -9.40
C ILE A 60 -7.59 -2.34 -8.65
N ILE A 61 -7.81 -2.11 -7.35
CA ILE A 61 -6.84 -1.43 -6.48
C ILE A 61 -5.89 -2.41 -5.79
N ASN A 62 -6.31 -3.67 -5.66
CA ASN A 62 -5.57 -4.75 -5.02
C ASN A 62 -5.62 -6.03 -5.86
N ALA A 63 -4.50 -6.73 -5.98
CA ALA A 63 -4.40 -8.09 -6.49
C ALA A 63 -4.07 -9.05 -5.34
N ARG A 64 -4.61 -10.28 -5.38
CA ARG A 64 -4.31 -11.31 -4.37
C ARG A 64 -3.11 -12.12 -4.82
N HIS A 65 -2.05 -12.16 -4.02
CA HIS A 65 -0.83 -12.90 -4.29
C HIS A 65 -1.11 -14.35 -4.72
N GLU A 66 -2.04 -15.01 -4.02
CA GLU A 66 -2.42 -16.41 -4.22
C GLU A 66 -2.99 -16.71 -5.62
N THR A 67 -3.51 -15.69 -6.30
CA THR A 67 -4.17 -15.85 -7.63
C THR A 67 -3.58 -14.94 -8.69
N VAL A 68 -2.52 -14.19 -8.37
CA VAL A 68 -2.00 -13.14 -9.26
C VAL A 68 -1.43 -13.75 -10.55
N ASN A 69 -0.76 -14.89 -10.44
CA ASN A 69 -0.12 -15.58 -11.58
C ASN A 69 -1.11 -16.33 -12.48
N SER A 70 -2.31 -16.66 -11.99
CA SER A 70 -3.30 -17.46 -12.75
C SER A 70 -4.37 -16.61 -13.44
N LYS A 71 -4.60 -15.37 -12.98
CA LYS A 71 -5.63 -14.49 -13.55
C LYS A 71 -5.14 -13.76 -14.80
N LYS A 72 -5.83 -13.99 -15.93
CA LYS A 72 -5.52 -13.37 -17.23
C LYS A 72 -5.33 -11.85 -17.19
N ILE A 73 -6.12 -11.14 -16.38
CA ILE A 73 -6.04 -9.68 -16.27
C ILE A 73 -4.68 -9.15 -15.77
N PHE A 74 -3.90 -9.99 -15.08
CA PHE A 74 -2.60 -9.60 -14.55
C PHE A 74 -1.43 -10.11 -15.42
N LYS A 75 -1.71 -10.91 -16.45
CA LYS A 75 -0.68 -11.61 -17.25
C LYS A 75 0.35 -10.66 -17.87
N ASP A 76 -0.11 -9.52 -18.38
CA ASP A 76 0.72 -8.57 -19.11
C ASP A 76 1.16 -7.38 -18.23
N LEU A 77 0.88 -7.44 -16.92
CA LEU A 77 1.35 -6.45 -15.98
C LEU A 77 2.78 -6.76 -15.55
N LYS A 78 3.51 -5.69 -15.24
CA LYS A 78 4.87 -5.74 -14.73
C LYS A 78 4.87 -5.58 -13.21
N ARG A 79 5.90 -6.08 -12.53
CA ARG A 79 6.07 -5.86 -11.08
C ARG A 79 6.51 -4.43 -10.83
N CYS A 80 6.03 -3.86 -9.73
CA CYS A 80 6.50 -2.60 -9.19
C CYS A 80 6.53 -2.66 -7.66
N VAL A 81 7.07 -1.62 -7.04
CA VAL A 81 7.07 -1.43 -5.59
C VAL A 81 6.42 -0.10 -5.25
N PHE A 82 5.37 -0.13 -4.44
CA PHE A 82 4.79 1.08 -3.84
C PHE A 82 5.64 1.48 -2.64
N VAL A 83 5.83 2.79 -2.47
CA VAL A 83 6.58 3.35 -1.33
C VAL A 83 5.60 4.07 -0.40
N ALA A 84 5.69 3.80 0.90
CA ALA A 84 4.81 4.38 1.90
C ALA A 84 5.53 4.65 3.24
N ASP A 85 5.14 5.71 3.94
CA ASP A 85 5.55 5.91 5.35
C ASP A 85 4.75 4.98 6.30
N GLY A 86 3.54 4.62 5.90
CA GLY A 86 2.60 3.84 6.69
C GLY A 86 1.28 3.65 5.94
N TYR A 87 0.45 2.70 6.37
CA TYR A 87 -0.87 2.45 5.79
C TYR A 87 -1.98 2.38 6.83
N TYR A 88 -3.22 2.57 6.37
CA TYR A 88 -4.39 2.46 7.23
C TYR A 88 -5.13 1.15 6.96
N GLU A 89 -5.63 0.55 8.03
CA GLU A 89 -6.58 -0.55 7.98
C GLU A 89 -7.60 -0.36 9.09
N TRP A 90 -8.80 -0.93 8.95
CA TRP A 90 -9.87 -0.73 9.92
C TRP A 90 -10.30 -2.05 10.52
N ILE A 91 -10.50 -2.04 11.84
CA ILE A 91 -11.12 -3.12 12.59
C ILE A 91 -12.59 -2.78 12.88
N TYR A 92 -13.46 -3.77 12.80
CA TYR A 92 -14.83 -3.66 13.30
C TYR A 92 -14.83 -3.94 14.81
N ARG A 93 -15.33 -2.98 15.60
CA ARG A 93 -15.63 -3.15 17.03
C ARG A 93 -17.14 -2.99 17.22
N GLY A 94 -17.85 -4.11 17.23
CA GLY A 94 -19.31 -4.10 17.10
C GLY A 94 -19.73 -3.49 15.76
N ASN A 95 -20.54 -2.44 15.80
CA ASN A 95 -21.01 -1.72 14.61
C ASN A 95 -20.08 -0.58 14.17
N GLU A 96 -19.05 -0.28 14.94
CA GLU A 96 -18.12 0.81 14.64
C GLU A 96 -16.89 0.31 13.88
N LYS A 97 -16.43 1.13 12.93
CA LYS A 97 -15.25 0.85 12.12
C LYS A 97 -14.12 1.77 12.55
N VAL A 98 -13.15 1.24 13.28
CA VAL A 98 -12.06 2.00 13.89
C VAL A 98 -10.80 1.90 13.02
N PRO A 99 -10.24 3.02 12.53
CA PRO A 99 -9.01 3.02 11.76
C PRO A 99 -7.78 2.84 12.64
N TYR A 100 -6.83 2.09 12.13
CA TYR A 100 -5.51 1.87 12.69
C TYR A 100 -4.46 2.28 11.67
N TYR A 101 -3.47 3.03 12.12
CA TYR A 101 -2.31 3.39 11.32
C TYR A 101 -1.17 2.42 11.62
N HIS A 102 -0.58 1.86 10.56
CA HIS A 102 0.48 0.84 10.60
C HIS A 102 1.74 1.42 9.97
N PHE A 103 2.89 1.30 10.64
CA PHE A 103 4.14 1.92 10.21
C PHE A 103 5.37 1.22 10.80
N LEU A 104 6.53 1.46 10.21
CA LEU A 104 7.84 1.15 10.79
C LEU A 104 8.43 2.44 11.39
N LYS A 105 9.08 2.38 12.55
CA LYS A 105 9.56 3.58 13.26
C LYS A 105 10.51 4.43 12.44
N ASP A 106 11.54 3.80 11.86
CA ASP A 106 12.64 4.49 11.21
C ASP A 106 12.80 4.11 9.73
N GLU A 107 11.91 3.24 9.23
CA GLU A 107 11.99 2.66 7.89
C GLU A 107 10.77 3.03 7.04
N MET A 108 10.92 2.90 5.72
CA MET A 108 9.77 3.01 4.81
C MET A 108 9.11 1.65 4.69
N LEU A 109 7.81 1.63 4.43
CA LEU A 109 7.13 0.45 3.94
C LEU A 109 7.23 0.36 2.42
N TYR A 110 7.44 -0.87 1.96
CA TYR A 110 7.42 -1.22 0.55
C TYR A 110 6.36 -2.27 0.31
N PHE A 111 5.40 -2.00 -0.58
CA PHE A 111 4.38 -2.97 -0.97
C PHE A 111 4.69 -3.49 -2.37
N ALA A 112 4.65 -4.80 -2.51
CA ALA A 112 4.62 -5.43 -3.82
C ALA A 112 3.42 -4.91 -4.61
N GLY A 113 3.64 -4.64 -5.89
CA GLY A 113 2.64 -4.13 -6.78
C GLY A 113 2.75 -4.70 -8.18
N LEU A 114 1.68 -4.49 -8.95
CA LEU A 114 1.67 -4.66 -10.39
C LEU A 114 1.35 -3.33 -11.06
N TYR A 115 1.89 -3.13 -12.25
CA TYR A 115 1.62 -1.93 -13.02
C TYR A 115 1.65 -2.17 -14.54
N ASN A 116 0.99 -1.28 -15.27
CA ASN A 116 1.14 -1.09 -16.72
C ASN A 116 1.71 0.32 -16.96
N GLN A 117 1.68 0.84 -18.20
CA GLN A 117 2.28 2.14 -18.52
C GLN A 117 1.75 3.33 -17.69
N SER A 118 0.53 3.27 -17.15
CA SER A 118 -0.11 4.41 -16.47
C SER A 118 -0.88 4.06 -15.20
N GLU A 119 -1.17 2.78 -14.95
CA GLU A 119 -1.99 2.31 -13.82
C GLU A 119 -1.26 1.24 -13.01
N CYS A 120 -1.55 1.17 -11.72
CA CYS A 120 -0.94 0.21 -10.79
C CYS A 120 -1.94 -0.32 -9.75
N CYS A 121 -1.64 -1.47 -9.15
CA CYS A 121 -2.39 -2.02 -8.02
C CYS A 121 -1.43 -2.68 -7.01
N ILE A 122 -1.83 -2.69 -5.74
CA ILE A 122 -1.05 -3.30 -4.66
C ILE A 122 -1.31 -4.81 -4.64
N ILE A 123 -0.29 -5.61 -4.43
CA ILE A 123 -0.45 -7.04 -4.14
C ILE A 123 -0.70 -7.19 -2.64
N THR A 124 -1.68 -8.02 -2.30
CA THR A 124 -2.07 -8.35 -0.93
C THR A 124 -1.96 -9.84 -0.69
N GLN A 125 -1.73 -10.23 0.55
CA GLN A 125 -1.72 -11.63 1.01
C GLN A 125 -2.59 -11.79 2.26
N GLU A 126 -2.76 -13.04 2.70
CA GLU A 126 -3.34 -13.32 4.01
C GLU A 126 -2.50 -12.67 5.12
N SER A 127 -3.18 -12.10 6.12
CA SER A 127 -2.49 -11.52 7.26
C SER A 127 -1.86 -12.60 8.11
N ASN A 128 -0.65 -12.33 8.62
CA ASN A 128 -0.10 -13.12 9.72
C ASN A 128 -0.98 -13.00 10.98
N ASN A 129 -0.74 -13.85 11.98
CA ASN A 129 -1.51 -13.86 13.24
C ASN A 129 -1.49 -12.52 14.00
N TYR A 130 -0.48 -11.68 13.74
CA TYR A 130 -0.32 -10.39 14.40
C TYR A 130 -1.23 -9.31 13.79
N LEU A 131 -1.34 -9.28 12.46
CA LEU A 131 -2.14 -8.28 11.73
C LEU A 131 -3.57 -8.76 11.45
N SER A 132 -3.81 -10.07 11.53
CA SER A 132 -5.16 -10.64 11.36
C SER A 132 -6.13 -10.17 12.43
N ILE A 133 -5.64 -9.69 13.58
CA ILE A 133 -6.46 -9.06 14.62
C ILE A 133 -7.17 -7.79 14.12
N ILE A 134 -6.58 -7.08 13.14
CA ILE A 134 -7.15 -5.87 12.54
C ILE A 134 -7.93 -6.22 11.27
N HIS A 135 -7.33 -6.98 10.36
CA HIS A 135 -7.95 -7.40 9.10
C HIS A 135 -7.31 -8.68 8.58
N ASN A 136 -8.08 -9.56 7.97
CA ASN A 136 -7.62 -10.83 7.40
C ASN A 136 -6.69 -10.71 6.15
N ARG A 137 -6.36 -9.49 5.71
CA ARG A 137 -5.51 -9.24 4.54
C ARG A 137 -4.57 -8.09 4.84
N GLN A 138 -3.35 -8.22 4.36
CA GLN A 138 -2.29 -7.22 4.47
C GLN A 138 -1.68 -6.94 3.09
N PRO A 139 -0.99 -5.81 2.89
CA PRO A 139 -0.04 -5.67 1.79
C PRO A 139 0.95 -6.84 1.78
N TYR A 140 1.35 -7.29 0.59
CA TYR A 140 2.53 -8.13 0.47
C TYR A 140 3.74 -7.22 0.60
N PHE A 141 4.38 -7.26 1.78
CA PHE A 141 5.49 -6.37 2.08
C PHE A 141 6.81 -6.90 1.50
N ILE A 142 7.70 -5.98 1.14
CA ILE A 142 9.04 -6.27 0.66
C ILE A 142 10.04 -5.55 1.57
N LYS A 143 11.16 -6.20 1.91
CA LYS A 143 12.28 -5.52 2.60
C LYS A 143 13.06 -4.69 1.59
N GLU A 144 13.67 -3.61 2.05
CA GLU A 144 14.38 -2.69 1.15
C GLU A 144 15.47 -3.41 0.34
N GLU A 145 16.24 -4.29 0.97
CA GLU A 145 17.28 -5.10 0.33
C GLU A 145 16.75 -6.07 -0.75
N ASN A 146 15.46 -6.42 -0.70
CA ASN A 146 14.83 -7.38 -1.60
C ASN A 146 14.01 -6.72 -2.72
N ILE A 147 14.02 -5.39 -2.83
CA ILE A 147 13.32 -4.66 -3.90
C ILE A 147 13.80 -5.13 -5.28
N GLU A 148 15.12 -5.31 -5.45
CA GLU A 148 15.69 -5.78 -6.71
C GLU A 148 15.26 -7.20 -7.08
N LEU A 149 15.29 -8.12 -6.11
CA LEU A 149 14.84 -9.50 -6.28
C LEU A 149 13.37 -9.54 -6.69
N TRP A 150 12.51 -8.81 -5.96
CA TRP A 150 11.09 -8.70 -6.28
C TRP A 150 10.85 -8.23 -7.72
N LEU A 151 11.50 -7.15 -8.14
CA LEU A 151 11.35 -6.55 -9.47
C LEU A 151 11.82 -7.49 -10.58
N LYS A 152 12.83 -8.33 -10.31
CA LYS A 152 13.37 -9.36 -11.21
C LYS A 152 12.57 -10.67 -11.24
N ARG A 153 11.41 -10.71 -10.57
CA ARG A 153 10.50 -11.87 -10.43
C ARG A 153 11.02 -13.00 -9.52
N GLU A 154 11.87 -12.67 -8.58
CA GLU A 154 12.20 -13.54 -7.46
C GLU A 154 11.25 -13.21 -6.29
N GLU A 155 10.84 -14.19 -5.50
CA GLU A 155 9.83 -14.02 -4.45
C GLU A 155 10.45 -14.19 -3.07
N ASP A 156 10.48 -13.09 -2.30
CA ASP A 156 10.79 -13.12 -0.88
C ASP A 156 9.61 -12.54 -0.10
N ASN A 157 9.12 -13.32 0.87
CA ASN A 157 8.12 -12.90 1.84
C ASN A 157 8.80 -12.64 3.18
N ILE A 158 8.35 -11.62 3.91
CA ILE A 158 8.85 -11.30 5.24
C ILE A 158 7.69 -11.25 6.22
N ASP A 159 7.85 -11.91 7.37
CA ASP A 159 6.97 -11.72 8.52
C ASP A 159 7.36 -10.44 9.26
N PHE A 160 6.51 -9.41 9.17
CA PHE A 160 6.74 -8.09 9.79
C PHE A 160 6.28 -8.02 11.26
N ARG A 161 5.93 -9.16 11.88
CA ARG A 161 5.37 -9.23 13.25
C ARG A 161 6.18 -8.48 14.31
N ASP A 162 7.51 -8.54 14.22
CA ASP A 162 8.37 -8.02 15.28
C ASP A 162 8.73 -6.53 15.12
N ILE A 163 8.40 -5.93 13.97
CA ILE A 163 8.86 -4.58 13.60
C ILE A 163 7.74 -3.62 13.19
N LEU A 164 6.59 -4.12 12.74
CA LEU A 164 5.48 -3.28 12.34
C LEU A 164 4.68 -2.84 13.57
N HIS A 165 4.56 -1.54 13.75
CA HIS A 165 3.78 -0.95 14.82
C HIS A 165 2.42 -0.50 14.30
N PHE A 166 1.39 -0.57 15.14
CA PHE A 166 0.11 0.05 14.84
C PHE A 166 -0.58 0.61 16.08
N TYR A 167 -1.39 1.64 15.87
CA TYR A 167 -2.25 2.24 16.88
C TYR A 167 -3.52 2.80 16.24
N PRO A 168 -4.63 2.93 17.01
CA PRO A 168 -5.84 3.54 16.49
C PRO A 168 -5.64 5.03 16.22
N VAL A 169 -6.31 5.54 15.19
CA VAL A 169 -6.28 6.95 14.78
C VAL A 169 -7.70 7.52 14.66
N SER A 170 -7.80 8.82 14.39
CA SER A 170 -9.09 9.50 14.22
C SER A 170 -9.88 8.99 13.01
N ASN A 171 -11.20 8.88 13.16
CA ASN A 171 -12.15 8.61 12.07
C ASN A 171 -12.15 9.70 10.98
N GLN A 172 -11.48 10.84 11.19
CA GLN A 172 -11.28 11.85 10.13
C GLN A 172 -10.62 11.27 8.88
N VAL A 173 -9.80 10.22 9.01
CA VAL A 173 -9.17 9.53 7.86
C VAL A 173 -10.18 8.99 6.84
N ASN A 174 -11.43 8.74 7.26
CA ASN A 174 -12.51 8.28 6.39
C ASN A 174 -12.92 9.33 5.35
N ARG A 175 -12.68 10.62 5.63
CA ARG A 175 -12.95 11.73 4.71
C ARG A 175 -11.79 11.86 3.75
N ILE A 176 -12.01 11.47 2.49
CA ILE A 176 -10.92 11.38 1.50
C ILE A 176 -10.23 12.71 1.19
N TRP A 177 -10.90 13.84 1.44
CA TRP A 177 -10.38 15.19 1.25
C TRP A 177 -9.56 15.71 2.44
N GLU A 178 -9.63 15.06 3.61
CA GLU A 178 -8.76 15.38 4.74
C GLU A 178 -7.34 14.89 4.42
N ASN A 179 -6.36 15.79 4.43
CA ASN A 179 -4.97 15.45 4.16
C ASN A 179 -4.04 16.29 5.06
N ASN A 180 -3.85 15.87 6.30
CA ASN A 180 -3.02 16.58 7.26
C ASN A 180 -2.35 15.60 8.26
N ALA A 181 -1.31 16.07 8.94
CA ALA A 181 -0.51 15.25 9.85
C ALA A 181 -1.27 14.77 11.11
N ASN A 182 -2.45 15.32 11.44
CA ASN A 182 -3.23 14.81 12.56
C ASN A 182 -3.85 13.44 12.28
N LEU A 183 -3.97 13.05 11.00
CA LEU A 183 -4.56 11.76 10.61
C LEU A 183 -3.73 10.55 11.04
N ILE A 184 -2.44 10.76 11.29
CA ILE A 184 -1.51 9.72 11.78
C ILE A 184 -1.25 9.83 13.28
N LYS A 185 -1.90 10.76 14.00
CA LYS A 185 -1.73 10.87 15.46
C LYS A 185 -2.56 9.79 16.15
N GLY A 186 -1.90 9.03 17.03
CA GLY A 186 -2.56 8.00 17.83
C GLY A 186 -3.62 8.61 18.75
N ILE A 187 -4.71 7.86 18.94
CA ILE A 187 -5.77 8.21 19.89
C ILE A 187 -5.90 7.11 20.95
N SER A 188 -6.47 7.46 22.10
CA SER A 188 -6.95 6.48 23.06
C SER A 188 -8.35 6.01 22.63
N LEU A 189 -8.59 4.71 22.71
CA LEU A 189 -9.94 4.18 22.60
C LEU A 189 -10.52 4.11 24.01
N ASN A 190 -11.71 4.67 24.18
CA ASN A 190 -12.49 4.54 25.41
C ASN A 190 -13.05 3.12 25.56
#